data_AF-X0Y6Y8-F1
#
_entry.id   AF-X0Y6Y8-F1
#
_cell.length_a   1.000
_cell.length_b   1.000
_cell.length_c   1.000
_cell.angle_alpha   90.00
_cell.angle_beta   90.00
_cell.angle_gamma   90.00
#
_symmetry.space_group_name_H-M   'P 1'
#
loop_
_entity.id
_entity.type
_entity.pdbx_description
1 polymer ?
#
loop_
_entity_poly.entity_id
_entity_poly.type
_entity_poly.pdbx_seq_one_letter_code
_entity_poly.pdbx_strand_id
1 'polypeptide(L)'
;MRASHAKRILLASFLFLPMARGSAPARTEGIPVRVQAAVRRGLEFLRRTQQSNGSWQDSYGRSPAIVGLVVLAHLAHGDMPGPTKTGQAIKRAVDY
;
A
#
# COMPACT_ATOMS: atom_id res chain seq x y z
N MET A 1 -25.59 -43.73 -28.72
CA MET A 1 -24.35 -42.96 -29.00
C MET A 1 -24.35 -41.66 -28.19
N ARG A 2 -23.45 -41.58 -27.20
CA ARG A 2 -22.75 -40.39 -26.64
C ARG A 2 -23.52 -39.13 -26.19
N ALA A 3 -24.39 -39.32 -25.19
CA ALA A 3 -24.75 -38.29 -24.20
C ALA A 3 -23.63 -38.06 -23.16
N SER A 4 -22.40 -37.73 -23.59
CA SER A 4 -21.20 -37.71 -22.71
C SER A 4 -20.43 -36.38 -22.66
N HIS A 5 -20.91 -35.31 -23.31
CA HIS A 5 -20.17 -34.04 -23.42
C HIS A 5 -20.69 -32.96 -22.47
N ALA A 6 -22.00 -32.93 -22.17
CA ALA A 6 -22.60 -31.90 -21.31
C ALA A 6 -22.13 -31.97 -19.84
N LYS A 7 -21.86 -33.17 -19.31
CA LYS A 7 -21.36 -33.35 -17.93
C LYS A 7 -19.87 -33.00 -17.74
N ARG A 8 -19.07 -32.95 -18.82
CA ARG A 8 -17.63 -32.64 -18.74
C ARG A 8 -17.35 -31.14 -18.65
N ILE A 9 -18.23 -30.31 -19.21
CA ILE A 9 -18.07 -28.85 -19.21
C ILE A 9 -18.43 -28.26 -17.84
N LEU A 10 -19.40 -28.85 -17.12
CA LEU A 10 -19.77 -28.39 -15.78
C LEU A 10 -18.71 -28.64 -14.70
N LEU A 11 -17.78 -29.59 -14.92
CA LEU A 11 -16.72 -29.89 -13.96
C LEU A 11 -15.49 -28.97 -14.10
N ALA A 12 -15.31 -28.34 -15.27
CA ALA A 12 -14.17 -27.45 -15.54
C ALA A 12 -14.38 -26.02 -15.03
N SER A 13 -15.63 -25.62 -14.74
CA SER A 13 -15.94 -24.27 -14.24
C SER A 13 -15.73 -24.11 -12.72
N PHE A 14 -15.44 -25.19 -11.99
CA PHE A 14 -15.20 -25.14 -10.54
C PHE A 14 -13.71 -24.93 -10.17
N LEU A 15 -12.81 -25.00 -11.15
CA LEU A 15 -11.35 -24.87 -10.95
C LEU A 15 -10.81 -23.45 -11.19
N PHE A 16 -11.66 -22.50 -11.58
CA PHE A 16 -11.33 -21.09 -11.73
C PHE A 16 -12.16 -20.23 -10.78
N LEU A 17 -12.23 -20.62 -9.50
CA LEU A 17 -12.60 -19.67 -8.46
C LEU A 17 -11.48 -18.63 -8.42
N PRO A 18 -11.74 -17.34 -8.73
CA PRO A 18 -10.71 -16.34 -8.65
C PRO A 18 -10.29 -16.29 -7.18
N MET A 19 -9.00 -16.56 -6.94
CA MET A 19 -8.35 -16.26 -5.68
C MET A 19 -8.20 -14.74 -5.55
N ALA A 20 -9.32 -14.02 -5.68
CA ALA A 20 -9.47 -12.64 -5.30
C ALA A 20 -10.00 -12.63 -3.87
N ARG A 21 -9.22 -13.17 -2.92
CA ARG A 21 -9.24 -12.60 -1.58
C ARG A 21 -8.58 -11.24 -1.74
N GLY A 22 -9.38 -10.25 -2.17
CA GLY A 22 -8.99 -8.86 -2.05
C GLY A 22 -8.50 -8.65 -0.62
N SER A 23 -7.39 -7.95 -0.47
CA SER A 23 -6.89 -7.51 0.82
C SER A 23 -8.08 -6.98 1.59
N ALA A 24 -8.51 -7.67 2.65
CA ALA A 24 -9.59 -7.14 3.48
C ALA A 24 -9.15 -5.73 3.86
N PRO A 25 -9.99 -4.69 3.65
CA PRO A 25 -9.61 -3.34 4.01
C PRO A 25 -9.12 -3.38 5.46
N ALA A 26 -7.97 -2.76 5.72
CA ALA A 26 -7.50 -2.62 7.10
C ALA A 26 -8.69 -2.15 7.94
N ARG A 27 -9.00 -2.86 9.02
CA ARG A 27 -10.25 -2.67 9.75
C ARG A 27 -10.23 -1.28 10.39
N THR A 28 -10.71 -0.27 9.68
CA THR A 28 -10.80 1.12 10.16
C THR A 28 -12.05 1.33 11.05
N GLU A 29 -12.86 0.28 11.22
CA GLU A 29 -14.00 0.27 12.15
C GLU A 29 -13.52 0.70 13.53
N GLY A 30 -13.98 1.87 13.97
CA GLY A 30 -13.64 2.43 15.28
C GLY A 30 -12.48 3.45 15.31
N ILE A 31 -11.81 3.78 14.20
CA ILE A 31 -10.83 4.88 14.21
C ILE A 31 -11.56 6.23 14.12
N PRO A 32 -11.44 7.11 15.13
CA PRO A 32 -12.10 8.42 15.10
C PRO A 32 -11.62 9.28 13.92
N VAL A 33 -12.53 10.03 13.29
CA VAL A 33 -12.22 10.92 12.14
C VAL A 33 -11.04 11.85 12.41
N ARG A 34 -10.94 12.40 13.63
CA ARG A 34 -9.81 13.26 14.05
C ARG A 34 -8.45 12.56 13.95
N VAL A 35 -8.41 11.25 14.23
CA VAL A 35 -7.18 10.44 14.18
C VAL A 35 -6.78 10.21 12.74
N GLN A 36 -7.73 9.83 11.87
CA GLN A 36 -7.47 9.70 10.43
C GLN A 36 -6.94 11.01 9.83
N ALA A 37 -7.54 12.14 10.22
CA ALA A 37 -7.10 13.46 9.79
C ALA A 37 -5.67 13.79 10.30
N ALA A 38 -5.33 13.40 11.53
CA ALA A 38 -3.99 13.59 12.07
C ALA A 38 -2.94 12.75 11.32
N VAL A 39 -3.23 11.48 11.05
CA VAL A 39 -2.36 10.58 10.25
C VAL A 39 -2.12 11.18 8.86
N ARG A 40 -3.18 11.59 8.17
CA ARG A 40 -3.07 12.20 6.83
C ARG A 40 -2.18 13.45 6.85
N ARG A 41 -2.33 14.33 7.85
CA ARG A 41 -1.47 15.52 8.00
C ARG A 41 0.00 15.14 8.25
N GLY A 42 0.25 14.11 9.06
CA GLY A 42 1.60 13.62 9.33
C GLY A 42 2.29 13.07 8.08
N LEU A 43 1.58 12.24 7.31
CA LEU A 43 2.10 11.70 6.04
C LEU A 43 2.32 12.80 5.00
N GLU A 44 1.42 13.80 4.94
CA GLU A 44 1.62 14.95 4.07
C GLU A 44 2.86 15.76 4.47
N PHE A 45 3.04 16.00 5.77
CA PHE A 45 4.24 16.68 6.28
C PHE A 45 5.50 15.94 5.85
N LEU A 46 5.57 14.63 6.11
CA LEU A 46 6.72 13.79 5.73
C LEU A 46 7.03 13.90 4.23
N ARG A 47 6.00 13.80 3.37
CA ARG A 47 6.17 13.95 1.92
C ARG A 47 6.67 15.35 1.52
N ARG A 48 6.20 16.40 2.20
CA ARG A 48 6.53 17.81 1.87
C ARG A 48 7.92 18.22 2.33
N THR A 49 8.42 17.64 3.42
CA THR A 49 9.72 17.97 4.01
C THR A 49 10.83 17.00 3.59
N GLN A 50 10.52 15.99 2.78
CA GLN A 50 11.52 15.07 2.23
C GLN A 50 12.48 15.82 1.30
N GLN A 51 13.77 15.54 1.44
CA GLN A 51 14.81 16.05 0.56
C GLN A 51 14.79 15.36 -0.81
N SER A 52 15.47 15.94 -1.79
CA SER A 52 15.59 15.38 -3.15
C SER A 52 16.27 14.01 -3.20
N ASN A 53 17.11 13.69 -2.22
CA ASN A 53 17.76 12.39 -2.10
C ASN A 53 16.93 11.32 -1.37
N GLY A 54 15.73 11.64 -0.89
CA GLY A 54 14.86 10.69 -0.18
C GLY A 54 14.91 10.74 1.36
N SER A 55 15.89 11.44 1.93
CA SER A 55 16.06 11.60 3.39
C SER A 55 15.27 12.78 3.97
N TRP A 56 15.39 13.01 5.29
CA TRP A 56 14.81 14.15 6.00
C TRP A 56 15.87 14.97 6.73
N GLN A 57 15.64 16.28 6.81
CA GLN A 57 16.50 17.20 7.57
C GLN A 57 16.14 17.13 9.06
N ASP A 58 16.64 16.09 9.72
CA ASP A 58 16.51 15.88 11.16
C ASP A 58 17.71 15.09 11.70
N SER A 59 17.88 15.06 13.02
CA SER A 59 18.93 14.29 13.73
C SER A 59 19.00 12.83 13.27
N TYR A 60 17.85 12.21 13.03
CA TYR A 60 17.76 10.83 12.54
C TYR A 60 17.19 10.71 11.13
N GLY A 61 16.95 11.82 10.44
CA GLY A 61 16.31 11.82 9.11
C GLY A 61 17.16 11.19 8.00
N ARG A 62 18.44 10.91 8.27
CA ARG A 62 19.39 10.17 7.41
C ARG A 62 19.60 8.72 7.85
N SER A 63 18.94 8.28 8.92
CA SER A 63 19.01 6.90 9.39
C SER A 63 18.14 6.02 8.49
N PRO A 64 18.68 4.94 7.87
CA PRO A 64 17.88 4.01 7.08
C PRO A 64 16.69 3.42 7.85
N ALA A 65 16.81 3.28 9.17
CA ALA A 65 15.72 2.83 10.02
C ALA A 65 14.53 3.81 10.04
N ILE A 66 14.81 5.12 10.13
CA ILE A 66 13.75 6.15 10.11
C ILE A 66 13.17 6.30 8.71
N VAL A 67 14.02 6.29 7.68
CA VAL A 67 13.58 6.35 6.28
C VAL A 67 12.67 5.16 5.96
N GLY A 68 13.08 3.95 6.33
CA GLY A 68 12.26 2.74 6.18
C GLY A 68 10.96 2.78 6.98
N LEU A 69 10.97 3.36 8.20
CA LEU A 69 9.75 3.52 8.99
C LEU A 69 8.74 4.47 8.31
N VAL A 70 9.22 5.55 7.69
CA VAL A 70 8.34 6.45 6.92
C VAL A 70 7.73 5.74 5.72
N VAL A 71 8.51 4.90 5.01
CA VAL A 71 8.00 4.06 3.92
C VAL A 71 6.91 3.12 4.44
N LEU A 72 7.17 2.41 5.55
CA LEU A 72 6.18 1.50 6.15
C LEU A 72 4.90 2.23 6.58
N ALA A 73 5.01 3.45 7.12
CA ALA A 73 3.84 4.25 7.49
C ALA A 73 2.97 4.60 6.27
N HIS A 74 3.61 4.97 5.14
CA HIS A 74 2.90 5.18 3.87
C HIS A 74 2.22 3.91 3.36
N LEU A 75 2.94 2.78 3.35
CA LEU A 75 2.39 1.50 2.89
C LEU A 75 1.21 1.04 3.78
N ALA A 76 1.32 1.22 5.10
CA ALA A 76 0.26 0.91 6.05
C ALA A 76 -0.97 1.80 5.85
N HIS A 77 -0.80 3.01 5.34
CA HIS A 77 -1.90 3.90 4.94
C HIS A 77 -2.53 3.51 3.59
N GLY A 78 -1.87 2.64 2.81
CA GLY A 78 -2.29 2.24 1.47
C GLY A 78 -1.67 3.07 0.34
N ASP A 79 -0.71 3.95 0.64
CA ASP A 79 0.07 4.63 -0.38
C ASP A 79 1.06 3.64 -1.01
N MET A 80 1.28 3.73 -2.32
CA MET A 80 2.18 2.83 -3.05
C MET A 80 3.23 3.63 -3.84
N PRO A 81 4.46 3.09 -4.01
CA PRO A 81 5.43 3.66 -4.94
C PRO A 81 4.84 3.65 -6.37
N GLY A 82 5.07 4.73 -7.12
CA GLY A 82 4.44 4.90 -8.43
C GLY A 82 4.48 6.34 -8.94
N PRO A 83 3.72 6.66 -10.01
CA PRO A 83 3.82 7.95 -10.69
C PRO A 83 3.19 9.12 -9.91
N THR A 84 2.46 8.86 -8.82
CA THR A 84 1.82 9.90 -8.01
C THR A 84 2.86 10.70 -7.22
N LYS A 85 2.50 11.91 -6.75
CA LYS A 85 3.39 12.74 -5.92
C LYS A 85 3.88 11.99 -4.67
N THR A 86 3.00 11.22 -4.03
CA THR A 86 3.36 10.38 -2.87
C THR A 86 4.19 9.18 -3.31
N GLY A 87 3.81 8.51 -4.40
CA GLY A 87 4.55 7.35 -4.91
C GLY A 87 5.99 7.67 -5.31
N GLN A 88 6.23 8.86 -5.88
CA GLN A 88 7.59 9.33 -6.17
C GLN A 88 8.39 9.62 -4.89
N ALA A 89 7.74 10.13 -3.85
CA ALA A 89 8.39 10.36 -2.55
C ALA A 89 8.76 9.03 -1.86
N ILE A 90 7.87 8.04 -1.90
CA ILE A 90 8.15 6.69 -1.42
C ILE A 90 9.31 6.08 -2.22
N LYS A 91 9.30 6.20 -3.55
CA LYS A 91 10.39 5.69 -4.40
C LYS A 91 11.74 6.28 -4.00
N ARG A 92 11.84 7.60 -3.81
CA ARG A 92 13.09 8.24 -3.35
C ARG A 92 13.55 7.75 -1.98
N ALA A 93 12.62 7.50 -1.06
CA ALA A 93 12.96 6.95 0.26
C ALA A 93 13.46 5.50 0.18
N VAL A 94 12.94 4.71 -0.76
CA VAL A 94 13.41 3.33 -1.01
C VAL A 94 14.77 3.32 -1.69
N ASP A 95 15.03 4.29 -2.57
CA ASP A 95 16.31 4.42 -3.29
C ASP A 95 17.43 5.07 -2.45
N TYR A 96 17.13 5.59 -1.25
CA TYR A 96 18.07 6.26 -0.34
C TYR A 96 18.92 5.27 0.46
#